data_AF-A0A327JIY2-F1
#
_entry.id   AF-A0A327JIY2-F1
#
_cell.length_a   1.000
_cell.length_b   1.000
_cell.length_c   1.000
_cell.angle_alpha   90.00
_cell.angle_beta   90.00
_cell.angle_gamma   90.00
#
_symmetry.space_group_name_H-M   'P 1'
#
loop_
_entity.id
_entity.type
_entity.pdbx_description
1 polymer ?
#
loop_
_entity_poly.entity_id
_entity_poly.type
_entity_poly.pdbx_seq_one_letter_code
_entity_poly.pdbx_strand_id
1 'polypeptide(L)'
;MGYNNYKSCIRKAVRMITINELLNNEPVQGWETKEFTYKEHIFEIRNYRHEQIIVRDYTNAGKRGKMVNALSFCFRNIDSYQEIIEYRDFEEFYKLLTKEVSIDDYSICSDSEKISVYLREEQATRFLAKNLSVYKPLKEVPKKWTIPHAIRALINHQFEWLHCDGVYTDDYAYDNAVNFREGEIKDAINFAKKIIESPSGWWCNDYDKNGVVSICCHSFDCNSFKFKLA
;
A
#
# COMPACT_ATOMS: atom_id res chain seq x y z
N MET A 1 -26.11 -10.55 51.97
CA MET A 1 -26.78 -11.28 50.87
C MET A 1 -27.76 -10.34 50.20
N GLY A 2 -27.55 -10.04 48.92
CA GLY A 2 -28.40 -9.14 48.14
C GLY A 2 -28.03 -9.26 46.66
N TYR A 3 -28.40 -10.38 46.05
CA TYR A 3 -28.42 -10.55 44.60
C TYR A 3 -29.75 -10.01 44.07
N ASN A 4 -29.68 -9.18 43.00
CA ASN A 4 -30.73 -8.80 42.02
C ASN A 4 -30.35 -7.40 41.50
N ASN A 5 -30.31 -7.04 40.21
CA ASN A 5 -30.83 -7.62 38.98
C ASN A 5 -30.01 -7.00 37.83
N TYR A 6 -29.15 -7.75 37.15
CA TYR A 6 -28.73 -7.34 35.79
C TYR A 6 -29.74 -7.92 34.81
N LYS A 7 -30.66 -7.05 34.38
CA LYS A 7 -31.57 -7.36 33.27
C LYS A 7 -30.72 -7.71 32.04
N SER A 8 -30.75 -9.01 31.74
CA SER A 8 -30.47 -9.60 30.44
C SER A 8 -31.07 -8.76 29.32
N CYS A 9 -30.23 -7.95 28.69
CA CYS A 9 -30.47 -7.45 27.34
C CYS A 9 -29.70 -8.38 26.42
N ILE A 10 -30.38 -9.38 25.88
CA ILE A 10 -29.87 -10.17 24.75
C ILE A 10 -29.79 -9.23 23.55
N ARG A 11 -28.70 -8.47 23.47
CA ARG A 11 -28.24 -7.89 22.20
C ARG A 11 -27.86 -9.09 21.34
N LYS A 12 -28.34 -9.16 20.09
CA LYS A 12 -27.80 -10.07 19.08
C LYS A 12 -26.27 -10.03 19.22
N ALA A 13 -25.65 -11.16 19.53
CA ALA A 13 -24.20 -11.25 19.60
C ALA A 13 -23.66 -11.01 18.19
N VAL A 14 -23.43 -9.74 17.84
CA VAL A 14 -22.59 -9.39 16.71
C VAL A 14 -21.22 -9.91 17.11
N ARG A 15 -20.74 -10.93 16.39
CA ARG A 15 -19.40 -11.46 16.60
C ARG A 15 -18.42 -10.31 16.46
N MET A 16 -17.71 -9.99 17.52
CA MET A 16 -16.61 -9.03 17.48
C MET A 16 -15.51 -9.60 16.58
N ILE A 17 -14.99 -8.78 15.66
CA ILE A 17 -13.82 -9.14 14.86
C ILE A 17 -12.63 -8.48 15.54
N THR A 18 -11.71 -9.29 16.06
CA THR A 18 -10.54 -8.74 16.76
C THR A 18 -9.40 -8.49 15.79
N ILE A 19 -8.46 -7.64 16.17
CA ILE A 19 -7.26 -7.37 15.38
C ILE A 19 -6.41 -8.64 15.24
N ASN A 20 -6.36 -9.47 16.27
CA ASN A 20 -5.61 -10.73 16.22
C ASN A 20 -6.20 -11.71 15.19
N GLU A 21 -7.52 -11.76 15.01
CA GLU A 21 -8.13 -12.53 13.91
C GLU A 21 -7.74 -11.99 12.52
N LEU A 22 -7.40 -10.70 12.44
CA LEU A 22 -6.96 -10.04 11.21
C LEU A 22 -5.46 -10.16 10.97
N LEU A 23 -4.64 -10.50 11.95
CA LEU A 23 -3.20 -10.73 11.80
C LEU A 23 -2.90 -12.24 11.78
N ASN A 24 -1.68 -12.64 11.42
CA ASN A 24 -1.23 -14.02 11.58
C ASN A 24 -0.53 -14.14 12.94
N ASN A 25 -0.83 -15.20 13.68
CA ASN A 25 -0.34 -15.39 15.06
C ASN A 25 1.18 -15.66 15.19
N GLU A 26 1.96 -15.51 14.11
CA GLU A 26 3.38 -15.84 14.13
C GLU A 26 4.25 -14.57 14.17
N PRO A 27 5.25 -14.50 15.08
CA PRO A 27 6.13 -13.35 15.18
C PRO A 27 7.01 -13.24 13.93
N VAL A 28 6.82 -12.16 13.18
CA VAL A 28 7.57 -11.89 11.93
C VAL A 28 8.79 -11.00 12.20
N GLN A 29 9.88 -11.23 11.48
CA GLN A 29 11.01 -10.31 11.45
C GLN A 29 10.68 -9.10 10.57
N GLY A 30 10.12 -8.06 11.18
CA GLY A 30 9.80 -6.79 10.52
C GLY A 30 8.31 -6.45 10.62
N TRP A 31 7.81 -5.75 9.61
CA TRP A 31 6.38 -5.43 9.50
C TRP A 31 5.62 -6.64 8.98
N GLU A 32 4.68 -7.15 9.78
CA GLU A 32 3.59 -7.94 9.25
C GLU A 32 2.58 -6.99 8.61
N THR A 33 2.12 -7.29 7.39
CA THR A 33 1.14 -6.46 6.68
C THR A 33 0.01 -7.34 6.14
N LYS A 34 -1.24 -6.95 6.37
CA LYS A 34 -2.41 -7.64 5.83
C LYS A 34 -3.44 -6.64 5.32
N GLU A 35 -4.00 -6.94 4.16
CA GLU A 35 -5.08 -6.18 3.55
C GLU A 35 -6.40 -6.94 3.69
N PHE A 36 -7.49 -6.22 3.95
CA PHE A 36 -8.82 -6.81 4.07
C PHE A 36 -9.90 -5.78 3.74
N THR A 37 -11.13 -6.25 3.54
CA THR A 37 -12.30 -5.40 3.32
C THR A 37 -13.24 -5.48 4.52
N TYR A 38 -13.75 -4.34 4.97
CA TYR A 38 -14.75 -4.26 6.02
C TYR A 38 -15.77 -3.15 5.69
N LYS A 39 -17.07 -3.50 5.67
CA LYS A 39 -18.17 -2.59 5.29
C LYS A 39 -17.90 -1.76 4.02
N GLU A 40 -17.43 -2.41 2.96
CA GLU A 40 -17.07 -1.79 1.66
C GLU A 40 -15.81 -0.91 1.67
N HIS A 41 -15.16 -0.73 2.81
CA HIS A 41 -13.87 -0.05 2.91
C HIS A 41 -12.70 -1.05 2.80
N ILE A 42 -11.60 -0.60 2.19
CA ILE A 42 -10.38 -1.38 2.01
C ILE A 42 -9.38 -0.93 3.08
N PHE A 43 -8.97 -1.84 3.95
CA PHE A 43 -8.03 -1.56 5.03
C PHE A 43 -6.70 -2.29 4.83
N GLU A 44 -5.63 -1.66 5.29
CA GLU A 44 -4.34 -2.31 5.55
C GLU A 44 -4.06 -2.22 7.04
N ILE A 45 -3.69 -3.35 7.65
CA ILE A 45 -3.10 -3.38 8.97
C ILE A 45 -1.62 -3.75 8.86
N ARG A 46 -0.80 -2.99 9.57
CA ARG A 46 0.64 -3.21 9.70
C ARG A 46 0.99 -3.36 11.17
N ASN A 47 1.69 -4.43 11.51
CA ASN A 47 2.14 -4.72 12.88
C ASN A 47 3.66 -4.83 12.93
N TYR A 48 4.29 -4.13 13.85
CA TYR A 48 5.73 -4.18 14.10
C TYR A 48 5.99 -4.67 15.53
N ARG A 49 6.24 -5.97 15.67
CA ARG A 49 6.84 -6.61 16.85
C ARG A 49 6.31 -6.12 18.21
N HIS A 50 5.00 -6.01 18.35
CA HIS A 50 4.32 -5.56 19.57
C HIS A 50 4.59 -4.09 19.98
N GLU A 51 5.36 -3.35 19.21
CA GLU A 51 5.70 -1.94 19.47
C GLU A 51 4.73 -0.99 18.77
N GLN A 52 4.26 -1.37 17.57
CA GLN A 52 3.40 -0.51 16.77
C GLN A 52 2.39 -1.28 15.95
N ILE A 53 1.15 -0.79 15.94
CA ILE A 53 0.12 -1.17 14.97
C ILE A 53 -0.27 0.08 14.19
N ILE A 54 -0.39 -0.04 12.87
CA ILE A 54 -0.92 0.99 12.00
C ILE A 54 -2.05 0.40 11.19
N VAL A 55 -3.24 0.99 11.26
CA VAL A 55 -4.38 0.66 10.41
C VAL A 55 -4.62 1.83 9.47
N ARG A 56 -4.72 1.56 8.16
CA ARG A 56 -5.02 2.57 7.13
C ARG A 56 -6.28 2.24 6.38
N ASP A 57 -7.10 3.24 6.11
CA ASP A 57 -8.21 3.16 5.16
C ASP A 57 -7.74 3.55 3.75
N TYR A 58 -7.48 2.55 2.91
CA TYR A 58 -7.05 2.72 1.52
C TYR A 58 -8.21 2.83 0.52
N THR A 59 -9.45 2.98 0.95
CA THR A 59 -10.61 3.17 0.06
C THR A 59 -10.41 4.33 -0.92
N ASN A 60 -9.62 5.34 -0.52
CA ASN A 60 -9.28 6.48 -1.35
C ASN A 60 -7.90 6.43 -2.00
N ALA A 61 -7.10 5.38 -1.80
CA ALA A 61 -5.74 5.28 -2.32
C ALA A 61 -5.67 5.62 -3.82
N GLY A 62 -4.68 6.43 -4.20
CA GLY A 62 -4.46 6.91 -5.57
C GLY A 62 -5.41 8.01 -6.06
N LYS A 63 -6.51 8.33 -5.35
CA LYS A 63 -7.46 9.36 -5.79
C LYS A 63 -6.93 10.78 -5.50
N ARG A 64 -6.84 11.62 -6.53
CA ARG A 64 -6.38 13.01 -6.39
C ARG A 64 -7.31 13.85 -5.50
N GLY A 65 -6.74 14.65 -4.61
CA GLY A 65 -7.49 15.55 -3.71
C GLY A 65 -8.25 14.83 -2.59
N LYS A 66 -8.00 13.55 -2.37
CA LYS A 66 -8.56 12.75 -1.28
C LYS A 66 -7.48 12.38 -0.26
N MET A 67 -7.91 11.99 0.93
CA MET A 67 -7.04 11.56 2.02
C MET A 67 -7.22 10.07 2.29
N VAL A 68 -6.14 9.45 2.76
CA VAL A 68 -6.10 8.15 3.43
C VAL A 68 -5.94 8.44 4.92
N ASN A 69 -6.85 7.90 5.73
CA ASN A 69 -6.77 8.03 7.19
C ASN A 69 -5.93 6.88 7.75
N ALA A 70 -5.05 7.20 8.68
CA ALA A 70 -4.14 6.26 9.32
C ALA A 70 -4.25 6.36 10.84
N LEU A 71 -4.68 5.28 11.49
CA LEU A 71 -4.73 5.13 12.93
C LEU A 71 -3.50 4.36 13.40
N SER A 72 -2.68 4.98 14.24
CA SER A 72 -1.44 4.41 14.75
C SER A 72 -1.50 4.22 16.26
N PHE A 73 -1.18 3.02 16.72
CA PHE A 73 -0.99 2.68 18.13
C PHE A 73 0.50 2.42 18.37
N CYS A 74 1.09 3.14 19.33
CA CYS A 74 2.44 2.90 19.79
C CYS A 74 2.40 2.41 21.23
N PHE A 75 2.98 1.23 21.47
CA PHE A 75 2.90 0.54 22.75
C PHE A 75 4.20 0.72 23.54
N ARG A 76 4.08 0.90 24.85
CA ARG A 76 5.25 0.95 25.76
C ARG A 76 5.57 -0.42 26.37
N ASN A 77 4.63 -1.36 26.35
CA ASN A 77 4.78 -2.70 26.90
C ASN A 77 3.88 -3.70 26.15
N ILE A 78 4.16 -4.99 26.34
CA ILE A 78 3.46 -6.09 25.66
C ILE A 78 2.01 -6.26 26.12
N ASP A 79 1.71 -5.99 27.39
CA ASP A 79 0.36 -6.17 27.95
C ASP A 79 -0.64 -5.23 27.28
N SER A 80 -0.24 -3.98 27.04
CA SER A 80 -1.03 -2.98 26.33
C SER A 80 -1.19 -3.31 24.85
N TYR A 81 -0.21 -3.95 24.23
CA TYR A 81 -0.35 -4.49 22.89
C TYR A 81 -1.39 -5.63 22.87
N GLN A 82 -1.27 -6.60 23.79
CA GLN A 82 -2.22 -7.70 23.93
C GLN A 82 -3.64 -7.21 24.17
N GLU A 83 -3.82 -6.19 25.01
CA GLU A 83 -5.12 -5.56 25.26
C GLU A 83 -5.81 -5.14 23.94
N ILE A 84 -5.04 -4.47 23.07
CA ILE A 84 -5.53 -4.00 21.78
C ILE A 84 -5.79 -5.16 20.81
N ILE A 85 -4.84 -6.09 20.67
CA ILE A 85 -4.96 -7.11 19.63
C ILE A 85 -6.02 -8.17 19.93
N GLU A 86 -6.14 -8.58 21.20
CA GLU A 86 -6.98 -9.71 21.61
C GLU A 86 -8.41 -9.28 21.95
N TYR A 87 -8.61 -8.08 22.52
CA TYR A 87 -9.88 -7.73 23.16
C TYR A 87 -10.62 -6.56 22.52
N ARG A 88 -10.01 -5.82 21.59
CA ARG A 88 -10.69 -4.71 20.90
C ARG A 88 -11.36 -5.16 19.61
N ASP A 89 -12.59 -4.66 19.43
CA ASP A 89 -13.37 -4.86 18.22
C ASP A 89 -12.89 -3.88 17.13
N PHE A 90 -12.65 -4.41 15.94
CA PHE A 90 -12.29 -3.62 14.77
C PHE A 90 -13.33 -2.54 14.44
N GLU A 91 -14.61 -2.75 14.79
CA GLU A 91 -15.68 -1.76 14.61
C GLU A 91 -15.33 -0.41 15.24
N GLU A 92 -14.61 -0.41 16.36
CA GLU A 92 -14.20 0.82 17.01
C GLU A 92 -13.13 1.58 16.21
N PHE A 93 -12.22 0.84 15.57
CA PHE A 93 -11.15 1.40 14.75
C PHE A 93 -11.71 1.92 13.43
N TYR A 94 -12.67 1.18 12.86
CA TYR A 94 -13.45 1.61 11.71
C TYR A 94 -14.07 2.99 11.95
N LYS A 95 -14.77 3.19 13.07
CA LYS A 95 -15.43 4.49 13.39
C LYS A 95 -14.45 5.65 13.50
N LEU A 96 -13.26 5.42 14.05
CA LEU A 96 -12.20 6.43 14.09
C LEU A 96 -11.67 6.75 12.69
N LEU A 97 -11.38 5.71 11.91
CA LEU A 97 -10.83 5.84 10.56
C LEU A 97 -11.82 6.49 9.59
N THR A 98 -13.12 6.27 9.77
CA THR A 98 -14.18 6.93 8.99
C THR A 98 -14.62 8.27 9.57
N LYS A 99 -14.03 8.68 10.72
CA LYS A 99 -14.36 9.91 11.46
C LYS A 99 -15.83 9.98 11.89
N GLU A 100 -16.47 8.83 12.10
CA GLU A 100 -17.78 8.75 12.77
C GLU A 100 -17.69 9.15 14.25
N VAL A 101 -16.49 9.00 14.84
CA VAL A 101 -16.16 9.39 16.22
C VAL A 101 -14.84 10.16 16.22
N SER A 102 -14.71 11.19 17.07
CA SER A 102 -13.43 11.89 17.27
C SER A 102 -12.44 11.03 18.05
N ILE A 103 -11.15 11.15 17.75
CA ILE A 103 -10.11 10.51 18.56
C ILE A 103 -10.10 11.04 20.01
N ASP A 104 -10.52 12.29 20.21
CA ASP A 104 -10.58 12.92 21.54
C ASP A 104 -11.72 12.34 22.40
N ASP A 105 -12.81 11.90 21.74
CA ASP A 105 -13.95 11.25 22.40
C ASP A 105 -13.71 9.77 22.66
N TYR A 106 -12.58 9.25 22.17
CA TYR A 106 -12.33 7.83 22.13
C TYR A 106 -11.52 7.38 23.36
N SER A 107 -12.18 6.60 24.21
CA SER A 107 -11.73 6.26 25.57
C SER A 107 -10.57 5.26 25.65
N ILE A 108 -9.82 5.01 24.56
CA ILE A 108 -8.60 4.18 24.64
C ILE A 108 -7.51 4.83 25.52
N CYS A 109 -7.64 6.12 25.83
CA CYS A 109 -6.72 6.84 26.71
C CYS A 109 -7.08 6.76 28.21
N SER A 110 -7.38 5.59 28.78
CA SER A 110 -7.41 5.47 30.25
C SER A 110 -6.00 5.34 30.88
N ASP A 111 -4.96 5.08 30.08
CA ASP A 111 -3.56 5.10 30.52
C ASP A 111 -2.66 5.63 29.39
N SER A 112 -2.66 6.95 29.17
CA SER A 112 -1.78 7.63 28.19
C SER A 112 -0.28 7.35 28.39
N GLU A 113 0.11 6.85 29.58
CA GLU A 113 1.46 6.41 29.89
C GLU A 113 1.85 5.09 29.20
N LYS A 114 0.87 4.27 28.78
CA LYS A 114 1.10 2.92 28.24
C LYS A 114 0.92 2.82 26.73
N ILE A 115 -0.03 3.59 26.16
CA ILE A 115 -0.36 3.58 24.73
C ILE A 115 -0.45 5.02 24.22
N SER A 116 0.22 5.28 23.11
CA SER A 116 0.01 6.52 22.35
C SER A 116 -0.79 6.21 21.08
N VAL A 117 -1.89 6.94 20.87
CA VAL A 117 -2.78 6.77 19.71
C VAL A 117 -2.75 8.03 18.86
N TYR A 118 -2.64 7.87 17.54
CA TYR A 118 -2.60 8.97 16.59
C TYR A 118 -3.50 8.69 15.40
N LEU A 119 -4.35 9.65 15.03
CA LEU A 119 -5.05 9.67 13.74
C LEU A 119 -4.38 10.69 12.83
N ARG A 120 -3.96 10.26 11.65
CA ARG A 120 -3.28 11.10 10.65
C ARG A 120 -4.01 11.02 9.32
N GLU A 121 -3.94 12.12 8.57
CA GLU A 121 -4.38 12.17 7.19
C GLU A 121 -3.16 12.21 6.27
N GLU A 122 -3.13 11.31 5.31
CA GLU A 122 -2.08 11.21 4.32
C GLU A 122 -2.68 11.45 2.92
N GLN A 123 -2.01 12.24 2.09
CA GLN A 123 -2.47 12.49 0.71
C GLN A 123 -2.60 11.16 -0.03
N ALA A 124 -3.79 10.87 -0.55
CA ALA A 124 -4.07 9.56 -1.13
C ALA A 124 -3.21 9.23 -2.37
N THR A 125 -2.71 10.25 -3.08
CA THR A 125 -1.79 10.10 -4.21
C THR A 125 -0.47 9.44 -3.82
N ARG A 126 -0.07 9.44 -2.54
CA ARG A 126 1.11 8.71 -2.04
C ARG A 126 0.95 7.19 -2.15
N PHE A 127 -0.29 6.71 -2.22
CA PHE A 127 -0.63 5.28 -2.24
C PHE A 127 -1.14 4.83 -3.61
N LEU A 128 -0.70 5.51 -4.67
CA LEU A 128 -1.13 5.21 -6.04
C LEU A 128 -0.81 3.78 -6.46
N ALA A 129 0.28 3.20 -5.94
CA ALA A 129 0.66 1.80 -6.14
C ALA A 129 -0.34 0.78 -5.54
N LYS A 130 -1.17 1.20 -4.56
CA LYS A 130 -2.23 0.37 -3.94
C LYS A 130 -3.52 0.37 -4.74
N ASN A 131 -3.71 1.30 -5.68
CA ASN A 131 -4.91 1.38 -6.50
C ASN A 131 -4.57 1.60 -7.97
N LEU A 132 -4.14 0.54 -8.64
CA LEU A 132 -3.77 0.60 -10.05
C LEU A 132 -4.98 0.77 -10.99
N SER A 133 -6.22 0.52 -10.50
CA SER A 133 -7.45 0.64 -11.30
C SER A 133 -7.76 2.05 -11.81
N VAL A 134 -7.10 3.06 -11.23
CA VAL A 134 -7.18 4.46 -11.64
C VAL A 134 -6.52 4.69 -13.00
N TYR A 135 -5.56 3.84 -13.39
CA TYR A 135 -4.87 3.94 -14.66
C TYR A 135 -5.71 3.31 -15.78
N LYS A 136 -6.42 4.16 -16.52
CA LYS A 136 -7.18 3.72 -17.69
C LYS A 136 -6.25 3.43 -18.89
N PRO A 137 -6.61 2.49 -19.78
CA PRO A 137 -5.81 2.16 -20.95
C PRO A 137 -5.59 3.40 -21.83
N LEU A 138 -4.49 3.41 -22.58
CA LEU A 138 -4.25 4.38 -23.64
C LEU A 138 -5.21 4.09 -24.79
N LYS A 139 -5.81 5.16 -25.33
CA LYS A 139 -6.75 5.09 -26.46
C LYS A 139 -6.05 5.22 -27.82
N GLU A 140 -4.88 5.84 -27.82
CA GLU A 140 -4.05 6.10 -28.99
C GLU A 140 -2.57 6.10 -28.58
N VAL A 141 -1.68 5.96 -29.55
CA VAL A 141 -0.23 6.12 -29.34
C VAL A 141 0.05 7.59 -28.99
N PRO A 142 0.68 7.89 -27.85
CA PRO A 142 1.03 9.26 -27.50
C PRO A 142 1.99 9.87 -28.52
N LYS A 143 1.80 11.15 -28.88
CA LYS A 143 2.76 11.90 -29.71
C LYS A 143 4.12 12.09 -29.04
N LYS A 144 4.15 12.05 -27.70
CA LYS A 144 5.34 12.10 -26.87
C LYS A 144 5.12 11.19 -25.67
N TRP A 145 6.05 10.27 -25.43
CA TRP A 145 6.00 9.40 -24.27
C TRP A 145 6.34 10.16 -22.98
N THR A 146 5.59 9.86 -21.93
CA THR A 146 5.84 10.34 -20.56
C THR A 146 5.70 9.16 -19.61
N ILE A 147 6.33 9.22 -18.43
CA ILE A 147 6.25 8.14 -17.43
C ILE A 147 4.79 7.76 -17.11
N PRO A 148 3.85 8.71 -16.96
CA PRO A 148 2.42 8.37 -16.84
C PRO A 148 1.85 7.56 -18.01
N HIS A 149 2.28 7.83 -19.26
CA HIS A 149 1.86 7.02 -20.41
C HIS A 149 2.42 5.60 -20.33
N ALA A 150 3.72 5.46 -20.02
CA ALA A 150 4.37 4.16 -19.86
C ALA A 150 3.70 3.33 -18.76
N ILE A 151 3.50 3.89 -17.56
CA ILE A 151 2.80 3.23 -16.45
C ILE A 151 1.40 2.77 -16.87
N ARG A 152 0.62 3.60 -17.58
CA ARG A 152 -0.71 3.22 -18.08
C ARG A 152 -0.63 2.03 -19.04
N ALA A 153 0.32 2.04 -19.97
CA ALA A 153 0.50 0.94 -20.92
C ALA A 153 0.84 -0.36 -20.19
N LEU A 154 1.78 -0.31 -19.23
CA LEU A 154 2.21 -1.48 -18.45
C LEU A 154 1.08 -2.06 -17.60
N ILE A 155 0.38 -1.22 -16.82
CA ILE A 155 -0.72 -1.66 -15.95
C ILE A 155 -1.87 -2.27 -16.75
N ASN A 156 -2.12 -1.79 -17.96
CA ASN A 156 -3.19 -2.28 -18.83
C ASN A 156 -2.70 -3.35 -19.83
N HIS A 157 -1.49 -3.88 -19.66
CA HIS A 157 -0.91 -4.90 -20.55
C HIS A 157 -0.93 -4.54 -22.04
N GLN A 158 -0.75 -3.26 -22.37
CA GLN A 158 -0.70 -2.74 -23.74
C GLN A 158 0.72 -2.80 -24.33
N PHE A 159 1.33 -3.99 -24.28
CA PHE A 159 2.69 -4.23 -24.78
C PHE A 159 2.84 -5.66 -25.30
N GLU A 160 3.78 -5.87 -26.23
CA GLU A 160 4.14 -7.21 -26.73
C GLU A 160 5.16 -7.90 -25.83
N TRP A 161 6.16 -7.15 -25.38
CA TRP A 161 7.22 -7.61 -24.48
C TRP A 161 7.71 -6.44 -23.63
N LEU A 162 8.30 -6.76 -22.48
CA LEU A 162 8.95 -5.83 -21.56
C LEU A 162 10.32 -6.44 -21.18
N HIS A 163 11.38 -5.67 -21.34
CA HIS A 163 12.76 -6.13 -21.19
C HIS A 163 13.57 -5.19 -20.30
N CYS A 164 14.45 -5.77 -19.50
CA CYS A 164 15.56 -5.08 -18.87
C CYS A 164 16.74 -5.16 -19.83
N ASP A 165 17.12 -4.03 -20.40
CA ASP A 165 18.20 -3.90 -21.38
C ASP A 165 19.57 -3.77 -20.70
N GLY A 166 19.60 -3.56 -19.37
CA GLY A 166 20.81 -3.59 -18.56
C GLY A 166 20.65 -2.86 -17.24
N VAL A 167 21.27 -3.40 -16.17
CA VAL A 167 21.45 -2.68 -14.91
C VAL A 167 22.93 -2.48 -14.65
N TYR A 168 23.40 -1.25 -14.76
CA TYR A 168 24.82 -0.94 -14.59
C TYR A 168 25.13 -0.51 -13.16
N THR A 169 26.28 -0.93 -12.65
CA THR A 169 26.93 -0.40 -11.46
C THR A 169 28.01 0.59 -11.87
N ASP A 170 28.77 1.16 -10.92
CA ASP A 170 29.83 2.13 -11.24
C ASP A 170 30.95 1.57 -12.15
N ASP A 171 31.01 0.24 -12.34
CA ASP A 171 31.92 -0.42 -13.31
C ASP A 171 31.18 -0.86 -14.58
N TYR A 172 30.64 0.13 -15.29
CA TYR A 172 29.82 -0.02 -16.50
C TYR A 172 30.47 -0.89 -17.60
N ALA A 173 31.80 -0.92 -17.70
CA ALA A 173 32.50 -1.65 -18.74
C ALA A 173 32.43 -3.17 -18.53
N TYR A 174 32.48 -3.62 -17.27
CA TYR A 174 32.34 -5.02 -16.93
C TYR A 174 30.89 -5.48 -17.01
N ASP A 175 29.93 -4.69 -16.51
CA ASP A 175 28.51 -5.05 -16.48
C ASP A 175 27.91 -5.20 -17.88
N ASN A 176 28.29 -4.34 -18.82
CA ASN A 176 27.90 -4.42 -20.22
C ASN A 176 28.56 -5.61 -20.96
N ALA A 177 29.70 -6.11 -20.48
CA ALA A 177 30.37 -7.26 -21.09
C ALA A 177 29.77 -8.62 -20.66
N VAL A 178 28.99 -8.64 -19.57
CA VAL A 178 28.42 -9.88 -19.00
C VAL A 178 26.88 -9.92 -19.04
N ASN A 179 26.24 -8.98 -19.75
CA ASN A 179 24.78 -8.82 -19.82
C ASN A 179 24.14 -8.80 -18.42
N PHE A 180 24.73 -8.02 -17.51
CA PHE A 180 24.36 -8.09 -16.10
C PHE A 180 22.90 -7.67 -15.87
N ARG A 181 22.10 -8.64 -15.39
CA ARG A 181 20.65 -8.49 -15.10
C ARG A 181 19.79 -8.11 -16.31
N GLU A 182 20.23 -8.45 -17.52
CA GLU A 182 19.40 -8.35 -18.72
C GLU A 182 18.37 -9.48 -18.80
N GLY A 183 17.22 -9.21 -19.39
CA GLY A 183 16.19 -10.23 -19.60
C GLY A 183 14.77 -9.72 -19.58
N GLU A 184 13.84 -10.63 -19.89
CA GLU A 184 12.41 -10.35 -19.86
C GLU A 184 11.92 -10.05 -18.44
N ILE A 185 11.20 -8.94 -18.29
CA ILE A 185 10.52 -8.59 -17.04
C ILE A 185 9.11 -9.18 -17.09
N LYS A 186 8.93 -10.29 -16.38
CA LYS A 186 7.67 -11.05 -16.39
C LYS A 186 6.53 -10.37 -15.62
N ASP A 187 6.85 -9.52 -14.64
CA ASP A 187 5.88 -8.87 -13.78
C ASP A 187 5.84 -7.35 -14.02
N ALA A 188 5.09 -6.97 -15.05
CA ALA A 188 4.90 -5.56 -15.41
C ALA A 188 4.22 -4.75 -14.31
N ILE A 189 3.41 -5.38 -13.46
CA ILE A 189 2.70 -4.70 -12.36
C ILE A 189 3.69 -4.28 -11.28
N ASN A 190 4.56 -5.19 -10.85
CA ASN A 190 5.59 -4.86 -9.87
C ASN A 190 6.62 -3.87 -10.43
N PHE A 191 6.96 -3.96 -11.72
CA PHE A 191 7.79 -2.96 -12.39
C PHE A 191 7.14 -1.56 -12.38
N ALA A 192 5.85 -1.45 -12.71
CA ALA A 192 5.12 -0.19 -12.65
C ALA A 192 5.05 0.38 -11.21
N LYS A 193 4.82 -0.48 -10.20
CA LYS A 193 4.82 -0.07 -8.79
C LYS A 193 6.16 0.53 -8.36
N LYS A 194 7.28 -0.07 -8.75
CA LYS A 194 8.64 0.46 -8.49
C LYS A 194 8.77 1.92 -8.96
N ILE A 195 8.28 2.22 -10.16
CA ILE A 195 8.32 3.58 -10.73
C ILE A 195 7.39 4.52 -9.95
N ILE A 196 6.18 4.07 -9.61
CA ILE A 196 5.19 4.88 -8.87
C ILE A 196 5.70 5.23 -7.47
N GLU A 197 6.33 4.27 -6.78
CA GLU A 197 6.80 4.42 -5.40
C GLU A 197 8.11 5.22 -5.32
N SER A 198 8.95 5.14 -6.35
CA SER A 198 10.23 5.87 -6.45
C SER A 198 10.36 6.59 -7.80
N PRO A 199 9.62 7.70 -8.01
CA PRO A 199 9.50 8.34 -9.32
C PRO A 199 10.72 9.16 -9.75
N SER A 200 11.65 9.45 -8.83
CA SER A 200 12.85 10.24 -9.13
C SER A 200 13.75 9.54 -10.13
N GLY A 201 14.28 10.28 -11.12
CA GLY A 201 15.26 9.77 -12.09
C GLY A 201 14.67 9.02 -13.28
N TRP A 202 13.39 8.65 -13.24
CA TRP A 202 12.73 7.94 -14.34
C TRP A 202 12.40 8.87 -15.52
N TRP A 203 12.73 8.41 -16.72
CA TRP A 203 12.39 9.04 -17.98
C TRP A 203 11.99 7.99 -19.01
N CYS A 204 11.28 8.41 -20.06
CA CYS A 204 10.93 7.52 -21.16
C CYS A 204 10.99 8.24 -22.50
N ASN A 205 11.29 7.49 -23.56
CA ASN A 205 11.33 8.00 -24.92
C ASN A 205 11.12 6.88 -25.95
N ASP A 206 10.72 7.25 -27.15
CA ASP A 206 10.55 6.36 -28.31
C ASP A 206 11.52 6.78 -29.45
N TYR A 207 12.83 6.75 -29.18
CA TYR A 207 13.87 7.30 -30.08
C TYR A 207 13.69 6.90 -31.55
N ASP A 208 13.37 5.62 -31.81
CA ASP A 208 13.29 5.09 -33.17
C ASP A 208 11.90 5.13 -33.78
N LYS A 209 10.87 5.58 -33.04
CA LYS A 209 9.44 5.59 -33.44
C LYS A 209 8.91 4.24 -33.97
N ASN A 210 9.63 3.15 -33.72
CA ASN A 210 9.27 1.79 -34.15
C ASN A 210 8.28 1.10 -33.19
N GLY A 211 7.62 1.88 -32.33
CA GLY A 211 6.74 1.37 -31.27
C GLY A 211 7.47 0.82 -30.03
N VAL A 212 8.80 0.84 -30.02
CA VAL A 212 9.61 0.53 -28.83
C VAL A 212 9.77 1.79 -27.99
N VAL A 213 9.49 1.67 -26.71
CA VAL A 213 9.56 2.75 -25.73
C VAL A 213 10.58 2.37 -24.67
N SER A 214 11.64 3.16 -24.54
CA SER A 214 12.59 3.06 -23.43
C SER A 214 11.96 3.65 -22.17
N ILE A 215 12.14 2.97 -21.03
CA ILE A 215 11.81 3.43 -19.69
C ILE A 215 13.07 3.24 -18.84
N CYS A 216 13.78 4.31 -18.55
CA CYS A 216 15.04 4.21 -17.84
C CYS A 216 15.04 5.04 -16.57
N CYS A 217 15.77 4.60 -15.55
CA CYS A 217 16.06 5.40 -14.36
C CYS A 217 17.53 5.83 -14.38
N HIS A 218 17.77 7.14 -14.43
CA HIS A 218 19.10 7.71 -14.62
C HIS A 218 19.82 7.06 -15.83
N SER A 219 21.09 6.68 -15.68
CA SER A 219 21.91 5.96 -16.66
C SER A 219 22.13 4.48 -16.29
N PHE A 220 21.49 3.99 -15.23
CA PHE A 220 21.86 2.72 -14.59
C PHE A 220 20.79 1.63 -14.72
N ASP A 221 19.52 1.98 -14.93
CA ASP A 221 18.42 1.01 -15.02
C ASP A 221 17.73 1.22 -16.37
N CYS A 222 18.17 0.47 -17.37
CA CYS A 222 17.71 0.60 -18.74
C CYS A 222 16.67 -0.49 -19.04
N ASN A 223 15.46 -0.08 -19.41
CA ASN A 223 14.40 -1.00 -19.76
C ASN A 223 13.69 -0.51 -21.01
N SER A 224 13.03 -1.42 -21.71
CA SER A 224 12.20 -1.08 -22.85
C SER A 224 11.00 -2.00 -22.96
N PHE A 225 9.95 -1.49 -23.61
CA PHE A 225 8.81 -2.31 -24.00
C PHE A 225 8.36 -1.95 -25.39
N LYS A 226 7.81 -2.93 -26.12
CA LYS A 226 7.16 -2.67 -27.40
C LYS A 226 5.67 -2.44 -27.18
N PHE A 227 5.24 -1.19 -27.36
CA PHE A 227 3.85 -0.81 -27.20
C PHE A 227 2.96 -1.48 -28.24
N LYS A 228 1.79 -1.93 -27.80
CA LYS A 228 0.74 -2.45 -28.67
C LYS A 228 -0.60 -1.91 -28.18
N LEU A 229 -1.29 -1.19 -29.07
CA LEU A 229 -2.65 -0.77 -28.81
C LEU A 229 -3.55 -2.01 -28.72
N ALA A 230 -4.43 -2.02 -27.72
CA ALA A 230 -5.37 -3.11 -27.47
C ALA A 230 -6.53 -3.10 -28.48
#